data_AF-A0A945K264-F1
#
_entry.id   AF-A0A945K264-F1
#
_cell.length_a   1.000
_cell.length_b   1.000
_cell.length_c   1.000
_cell.angle_alpha   90.00
_cell.angle_beta   90.00
_cell.angle_gamma   90.00
#
_symmetry.space_group_name_H-M   'P 1'
#
loop_
_entity.id
_entity.type
_entity.pdbx_description
1 polymer ?
#
loop_
_entity_poly.entity_id
_entity_poly.type
_entity_poly.pdbx_seq_one_letter_code
_entity_poly.pdbx_strand_id
1 'polypeptide(L)' 'MLSRRHIRLKVMQSLYSYFTIKEDNIPVAERTMLKHIDEVIELNLVIISLLIELVKHADNFYEEGKKKYLPSA' A
#
# COMPACT_ATOMS: atom_id res chain seq x y z
N MET A 1 7.31 -6.08 1.75
CA MET A 1 8.73 -6.20 2.17
C MET A 1 9.56 -5.15 1.47
N LEU A 2 10.32 -4.34 2.22
CA LEU A 2 11.28 -3.39 1.64
C LEU A 2 12.54 -4.16 1.18
N SER A 3 12.65 -4.44 -0.13
CA SER A 3 13.91 -4.93 -0.70
C SER A 3 14.87 -3.77 -0.96
N ARG A 4 16.18 -4.04 -1.08
CA ARG A 4 17.20 -3.02 -1.42
C ARG A 4 16.85 -2.24 -2.69
N ARG A 5 16.13 -2.86 -3.64
CA ARG A 5 15.60 -2.22 -4.84
C ARG A 5 14.57 -1.13 -4.52
N HIS A 6 13.66 -1.37 -3.58
CA HIS A 6 12.64 -0.39 -3.18
C HIS A 6 13.26 0.83 -2.52
N ILE A 7 14.28 0.63 -1.67
CA ILE A 7 15.04 1.72 -1.06
C ILE A 7 15.68 2.59 -2.14
N ARG A 8 16.39 1.97 -3.11
CA ARG A 8 17.04 2.70 -4.20
C ARG A 8 16.05 3.50 -5.05
N LEU A 9 14.91 2.91 -5.38
CA LEU A 9 13.85 3.59 -6.14
C LEU A 9 13.29 4.79 -5.36
N LYS A 10 13.01 4.64 -4.07
CA LYS A 10 12.51 5.73 -3.22
C LYS A 10 13.53 6.85 -3.07
N VAL A 11 14.80 6.53 -2.85
CA VAL A 11 15.88 7.52 -2.80
C VAL A 11 15.96 8.33 -4.10
N MET A 12 15.89 7.67 -5.27
CA MET A 12 15.90 8.37 -6.56
C MET A 12 14.65 9.23 -6.77
N GLN A 13 13.47 8.78 -6.34
CA GLN A 13 12.24 9.57 -6.39
C GLN A 13 12.33 10.81 -5.50
N SER A 14 12.84 10.68 -4.28
CA SER A 14 13.02 11.81 -3.36
C SER A 14 14.04 12.82 -3.89
N LEU A 15 15.16 12.36 -4.45
CA LEU A 15 16.13 13.24 -5.12
C LEU A 15 15.50 13.95 -6.32
N TYR A 16 14.76 13.24 -7.16
CA TYR A 16 14.08 13.82 -8.31
C TYR A 16 13.07 14.91 -7.89
N SER A 17 12.23 14.63 -6.89
CA SER A 17 11.29 15.61 -6.34
C SER A 17 12.01 16.83 -5.78
N TYR A 18 13.11 16.63 -5.05
CA TYR A 18 13.93 17.72 -4.51
C TYR A 18 14.53 18.61 -5.61
N PHE A 19 15.09 18.03 -6.67
CA PHE A 19 15.66 18.83 -7.77
C PHE A 19 14.61 19.49 -8.66
N THR A 20 13.39 18.96 -8.70
CA THR A 20 12.28 19.51 -9.50
C THR A 20 11.62 20.70 -8.79
N ILE A 21 11.47 20.61 -7.48
CA ILE A 21 10.97 21.69 -6.64
C ILE A 21 12.17 22.62 -6.40
N LYS A 22 12.25 23.76 -7.10
CA LYS A 22 13.32 24.78 -6.95
C LYS A 22 13.31 25.49 -5.57
N GLU A 23 13.09 24.75 -4.49
CA GLU A 23 12.94 25.25 -3.14
C GLU A 23 14.10 24.71 -2.30
N ASP A 24 14.99 25.59 -1.86
CA ASP A 24 16.23 25.27 -1.12
C ASP A 24 16.00 24.79 0.33
N ASN A 25 14.78 24.35 0.65
CA ASN A 25 14.42 23.88 1.98
C ASN A 25 14.76 22.40 2.16
N ILE A 26 16.07 22.12 2.26
CA ILE A 26 16.64 20.80 2.57
C ILE A 26 15.93 20.11 3.76
N PRO A 27 15.64 20.80 4.90
CA PRO A 27 15.00 20.15 6.05
C PRO A 27 13.57 19.65 5.80
N VAL A 28 12.88 20.22 4.81
CA VAL A 28 11.52 19.80 4.41
C VAL A 28 11.61 18.59 3.49
N ALA A 29 12.57 18.59 2.56
CA ALA A 29 12.82 17.47 1.67
C ALA A 29 13.23 16.20 2.45
N GLU A 30 14.09 16.34 3.47
CA GLU A 30 14.49 15.22 4.33
C GLU A 30 13.30 14.61 5.08
N ARG A 31 12.48 15.43 5.73
CA ARG A 31 11.26 14.96 6.42
C ARG A 31 10.30 14.26 5.48
N THR A 32 10.15 14.79 4.27
CA THR A 32 9.30 14.21 3.23
C THR A 32 9.84 12.85 2.80
N MET A 33 11.15 12.72 2.57
CA MET A 33 11.79 11.44 2.24
C MET A 33 11.57 10.39 3.33
N LEU A 34 11.78 10.75 4.61
CA LEU A 34 11.57 9.84 5.74
C LEU A 34 10.10 9.39 5.83
N LYS A 35 9.16 10.32 5.69
CA LYS A 35 7.73 10.00 5.66
C LYS A 35 7.38 8.99 4.56
N HIS A 36 7.93 9.18 3.35
CA HIS A 36 7.69 8.26 2.24
C HIS A 36 8.27 6.85 2.46
N ILE A 37 9.26 6.70 3.33
CA ILE A 37 9.79 5.38 3.72
C ILE A 37 8.80 4.70 4.68
N ASP A 38 8.29 5.44 5.66
CA ASP A 38 7.30 4.94 6.63
C ASP A 38 5.99 4.51 5.94
N GLU A 39 5.51 5.28 4.97
CA GLU A 39 4.33 4.97 4.15
C GLU A 39 4.45 3.60 3.43
N VAL A 40 5.67 3.18 3.06
CA VAL A 40 5.86 1.87 2.41
C VAL A 40 5.72 0.73 3.41
N ILE A 41 6.09 0.94 4.68
CA ILE A 41 5.86 -0.03 5.76
C ILE A 41 4.36 -0.17 6.00
N GLU A 42 3.66 0.95 6.10
CA GLU A 42 2.20 0.99 6.24
C GLU A 42 1.51 0.26 5.07
N LEU A 43 1.92 0.54 3.83
CA LEU A 43 1.40 -0.15 2.65
C LEU A 43 1.58 -1.69 2.73
N ASN A 44 2.71 -2.16 3.28
CA ASN A 44 2.91 -3.60 3.46
C ASN A 44 1.90 -4.20 4.45
N LEU A 45 1.57 -3.49 5.52
CA LEU A 45 0.56 -3.92 6.49
C LEU A 45 -0.83 -3.95 5.85
N VAL A 46 -1.15 -2.93 5.04
CA VAL A 46 -2.40 -2.88 4.28
C VAL A 46 -2.53 -4.08 3.34
N ILE A 47 -1.44 -4.45 2.64
CA ILE A 47 -1.44 -5.64 1.76
C ILE A 47 -1.72 -6.93 2.55
N ILE A 48 -1.14 -7.07 3.75
CA ILE A 48 -1.42 -8.24 4.61
C ILE A 48 -2.89 -8.22 5.07
N SER A 49 -3.39 -7.06 5.48
CA SER A 49 -4.80 -6.90 5.89
C SER A 49 -5.76 -7.22 4.74
N LEU A 50 -5.41 -6.85 3.51
CA LEU A 50 -6.20 -7.14 2.32
C LEU A 50 -6.38 -8.65 2.10
N LEU A 51 -5.34 -9.45 2.34
CA LEU A 51 -5.43 -10.91 2.22
C LEU A 51 -6.44 -11.50 3.22
N ILE A 52 -6.44 -10.99 4.45
CA ILE A 52 -7.40 -11.41 5.49
C ILE A 52 -8.82 -11.03 5.06
N GLU A 53 -9.00 -9.80 4.57
CA GLU A 53 -10.31 -9.30 4.17
C GLU A 53 -10.86 -10.05 2.96
N LEU A 54 -9.99 -10.46 2.03
CA LEU A 54 -10.35 -11.27 0.88
C LEU A 54 -10.92 -12.64 1.29
N VAL A 55 -10.31 -13.30 2.27
CA VAL A 55 -10.80 -14.59 2.78
C VAL A 55 -12.16 -14.42 3.45
N LYS A 56 -12.30 -13.42 4.33
CA LYS A 56 -13.59 -13.12 4.98
C LYS A 56 -14.69 -12.83 3.96
N HIS A 57 -14.36 -12.08 2.91
CA HIS A 57 -15.30 -11.80 1.84
C HIS A 57 -15.73 -13.07 1.11
N ALA A 58 -14.78 -13.96 0.79
CA ALA A 58 -15.08 -15.23 0.14
C ALA A 58 -15.97 -16.14 1.02
N ASP A 59 -15.70 -16.21 2.33
CA ASP A 59 -16.52 -16.97 3.27
C ASP A 59 -17.95 -16.41 3.35
N ASN A 60 -18.09 -15.09 3.50
CA ASN A 60 -19.39 -14.44 3.52
C ASN A 60 -20.15 -14.65 2.20
N PHE A 61 -19.48 -14.53 1.06
CA PHE A 61 -20.06 -14.78 -0.26
C PHE A 61 -20.57 -16.22 -0.39
N TYR A 62 -19.81 -17.20 0.12
CA TYR A 62 -20.21 -18.60 0.10
C TYR A 62 -21.42 -18.87 1.01
N GLU A 63 -21.43 -18.31 2.22
CA GLU A 63 -22.55 -18.43 3.15
C GLU A 63 -23.83 -17.77 2.62
N GLU A 64 -23.72 -16.62 1.95
CA GLU A 64 -24.84 -15.99 1.24
C GLU A 64 -25.31 -16.83 0.05
N GLY A 65 -24.37 -17.42 -0.70
CA GLY A 65 -24.67 -18.32 -1.81
C GLY A 65 -25.48 -19.55 -1.40
N LYS A 66 -25.22 -20.12 -0.22
CA LYS A 66 -26.00 -21.25 0.32
C LYS A 66 -27.46 -20.89 0.62
N LYS A 67 -27.75 -19.62 0.90
CA LYS A 67 -29.09 -19.13 1.22
C LYS A 67 -29.91 -18.77 -0.02
N LYS A 68 -29.33 -18.87 -1.23
CA LYS A 68 -30.11 -18.71 -2.47
C LYS A 68 -31.03 -19.91 -2.64
N TYR A 69 -32.34 -19.65 -2.60
CA TYR A 69 -33.35 -20.59 -3.06
C TYR A 69 -33.18 -20.79 -4.58
N LEU A 70 -32.75 -21.99 -4.97
CA LEU A 70 -32.77 -22.41 -6.37
C LEU A 70 -34.24 -22.54 -6.81
N PRO A 71 -34.65 -22.01 -7.97
CA PRO A 71 -35.96 -22.30 -8.51
C PRO A 71 -36.05 -23.81 -8.77
N SER A 72 -36.93 -24.51 -8.06
CA SER A 72 -37.30 -25.88 -8.42
C SER A 72 -38.24 -25.81 -9.62
N ALA A 73 -37.92 -26.58 -10.66
CA ALA A 73 -38.75 -26.77 -11.85
C ALA A 73 -40.11 -27.40 -11.54
#